data_AF-A0A822IJG7-F1
#
_entry.id   AF-A0A822IJG7-F1
#
_cell.length_a   1.000
_cell.length_b   1.000
_cell.length_c   1.000
_cell.angle_alpha   90.00
_cell.angle_beta   90.00
_cell.angle_gamma   90.00
#
_symmetry.space_group_name_H-M   'P 1'
#
loop_
_entity.id
_entity.type
_entity.pdbx_description
1 polymer ?
#
loop_
_entity_poly.entity_id
_entity_poly.type
_entity_poly.pdbx_seq_one_letter_code
_entity_poly.pdbx_strand_id
1 'polypeptide(L)' 'MVYKCTRCKRAVEIDYEYSGVRCPYCGHRILVKERPVLVKRVKAE' A
#
# COMPACT_ATOMS: atom_id res chain seq x y z
N MET A 1 5.65 -6.13 0.48
CA MET A 1 5.40 -4.72 0.12
C MET A 1 4.20 -4.26 0.89
N VAL A 2 4.35 -3.24 1.73
CA VAL A 2 3.23 -2.72 2.52
C VAL A 2 2.38 -1.82 1.64
N TYR A 3 1.10 -2.19 1.52
CA TYR A 3 0.09 -1.39 0.88
C TYR A 3 -0.76 -0.69 1.92
N LYS A 4 -1.21 0.51 1.62
CA LYS A 4 -2.13 1.27 2.45
C LYS A 4 -3.50 1.26 1.81
N CYS A 5 -4.52 0.84 2.57
CA CYS A 5 -5.89 0.95 2.10
C CYS A 5 -6.34 2.41 2.10
N THR A 6 -6.94 2.89 1.01
CA THR A 6 -7.48 4.25 0.92
C THR A 6 -8.64 4.50 1.89
N ARG A 7 -9.41 3.46 2.22
CA ARG A 7 -10.60 3.58 3.09
C ARG A 7 -10.27 3.46 4.57
N CYS A 8 -9.66 2.35 5.00
CA CYS A 8 -9.37 2.12 6.43
C CYS A 8 -8.00 2.67 6.86
N LYS A 9 -7.19 3.16 5.91
CA LYS A 9 -5.84 3.73 6.14
C LYS A 9 -4.84 2.79 6.81
N ARG A 10 -5.18 1.52 6.98
CA ARG A 10 -4.29 0.50 7.55
C ARG A 10 -3.25 0.06 6.53
N ALA A 11 -2.07 -0.25 7.06
CA ALA A 11 -1.05 -1.02 6.37
C ALA A 11 -1.55 -2.46 6.21
N VAL A 12 -1.44 -2.98 5.00
CA VAL A 12 -1.88 -4.31 4.58
C VAL A 12 -0.75 -4.90 3.77
N GLU A 13 -0.30 -6.08 4.18
CA GLU A 13 0.53 -6.93 3.35
C GLU A 13 -0.41 -7.79 2.51
N ILE A 14 -0.20 -7.79 1.20
CA ILE A 14 -1.02 -8.55 0.26
C ILE A 14 -0.17 -9.68 -0.28
N ASP A 15 -0.63 -10.91 -0.09
CA ASP A 15 -0.07 -12.08 -0.74
C ASP A 15 -0.75 -12.30 -2.10
N TYR A 16 0.01 -12.08 -3.17
CA TYR A 16 -0.47 -12.14 -4.56
C TYR A 16 -0.96 -13.53 -4.98
N GLU A 17 -0.57 -14.59 -4.28
CA GLU A 17 -0.90 -15.98 -4.66
C GLU A 17 -2.35 -16.37 -4.34
N TYR A 18 -2.96 -15.82 -3.28
CA TYR A 18 -4.24 -16.35 -2.78
C TYR A 18 -5.34 -15.30 -2.54
N SER A 19 -4.99 -14.03 -2.29
CA SER A 19 -5.96 -13.06 -1.74
C SER A 19 -6.45 -11.98 -2.71
N GLY A 20 -5.85 -11.89 -3.91
CA GLY A 20 -6.13 -10.84 -4.88
C GLY A 20 -5.88 -9.43 -4.31
N VAL A 21 -6.29 -8.38 -5.02
CA VAL A 21 -6.12 -6.99 -4.55
C VAL A 21 -7.33 -6.58 -3.69
N ARG A 22 -7.40 -7.09 -2.46
CA ARG A 22 -8.46 -6.76 -1.51
C ARG A 22 -7.91 -6.51 -0.10
N CYS A 23 -8.37 -5.44 0.54
CA CYS A 23 -8.08 -5.19 1.94
C CYS A 23 -8.80 -6.24 2.84
N PRO A 24 -8.09 -6.98 3.70
CA PRO A 24 -8.69 -7.99 4.59
C PRO A 24 -9.59 -7.38 5.67
N TYR A 25 -9.42 -6.10 5.97
CA TYR A 25 -10.16 -5.43 7.05
C TYR A 25 -11.49 -4.82 6.60
N CYS A 26 -11.58 -4.32 5.37
CA CYS A 26 -12.75 -3.56 4.91
C CYS A 26 -13.27 -3.99 3.54
N GLY A 27 -12.64 -4.98 2.90
CA GLY A 27 -13.04 -5.50 1.59
C GLY A 27 -12.80 -4.53 0.41
N HIS A 28 -12.22 -3.35 0.66
CA HIS A 28 -11.94 -2.36 -0.37
C HIS A 28 -10.81 -2.82 -1.29
N ARG A 29 -10.95 -2.57 -2.60
CA ARG A 29 -10.05 -3.09 -3.64
C ARG A 29 -9.00 -2.08 -4.11
N ILE A 30 -9.04 -0.84 -3.62
CA ILE A 30 -8.06 0.19 -3.97
C ILE A 30 -7.03 0.29 -2.85
N LEU A 31 -5.79 -0.03 -3.21
CA LEU A 31 -4.65 -0.10 -2.29
C LEU A 31 -3.51 0.73 -2.90
N VAL A 32 -2.84 1.53 -2.08
CA VAL A 32 -1.79 2.46 -2.50
C VAL A 32 -0.47 1.99 -1.91
N LYS A 33 0.60 1.93 -2.70
CA LYS A 33 1.93 1.59 -2.18
C LYS A 33 2.41 2.64 -1.19
N GLU A 34 2.92 2.21 -0.05
CA GLU A 34 3.49 3.12 0.91
C GLU A 34 4.80 3.73 0.38
N ARG A 35 5.08 4.98 0.78
CA ARG A 35 6.30 5.66 0.38
C ARG A 35 7.50 4.90 0.95
N PRO A 36 8.53 4.59 0.15
CA PRO A 36 9.72 3.93 0.67
C PRO A 36 10.39 4.82 1.71
N VAL A 37 11.00 4.19 2.72
CA VAL A 37 11.81 4.86 3.76
C VAL A 37 13.11 5.46 3.22
N LEU A 38 13.49 5.12 1.98
CA LEU A 38 14.68 5.63 1.33
C LEU A 38 14.57 7.14 1.07
N VAL A 39 15.58 7.89 1.53
CA VAL A 39 15.69 9.33 1.26
C VAL A 39 15.96 9.54 -0.22
N LYS A 40 15.02 10.19 -0.90
CA LYS A 40 15.16 10.58 -2.31
C LYS A 40 15.90 11.92 -2.39
N ARG A 41 17.06 11.95 -3.04
CA ARG A 41 17.75 13.21 -3.40
C ARG A 41 17.05 13.81 -4.61
N VAL A 42 16.56 15.04 -4.48
CA VAL A 42 15.87 15.78 -5.54
C VAL A 42 16.61 17.11 -5.69
N LYS A 43 17.08 17.43 -6.90
CA LYS A 43 17.66 18.75 -7.18
C LYS A 43 16.56 19.79 -7.06
N ALA A 44 16.85 20.89 -6.37
CA ALA A 44 16.00 22.06 -6.39
C ALA A 44 16.44 22.89 -7.60
N GLU A 45 15.62 22.86 -8.65
CA GLU A 45 15.81 23.51 -9.96
C GLU A 45 16.92 22.92 -10.84
#